data_AF-A0A7R9WCY5-F1
#
_entry.id   AF-A0A7R9WCY5-F1
#
_cell.length_a   1.000
_cell.length_b   1.000
_cell.length_c   1.000
_cell.angle_alpha   90.00
_cell.angle_beta   90.00
_cell.angle_gamma   90.00
#
_symmetry.space_group_name_H-M   'P 1'
#
loop_
_entity.id
_entity.type
_entity.pdbx_description
1 polymer ?
#
loop_
_entity_poly.entity_id
_entity_poly.type
_entity_poly.pdbx_seq_one_letter_code
_entity_poly.pdbx_strand_id
1 'polypeptide(L)'
;GNFQSPDRAWFLDNTWKLLPESNIPLRAKVTYTVCEYQKAVRGMACFFSGLDYRVVFNSFSDFPSPDHFRDMRERCRRNIEVARVYIRAKLLSLSVIAALAELTGGDAPIALFVGDLPTAEHQSPRLDDYLDPQGDGATAPLPCNNNSVNVDAEVYDLLMNGRKHDSKFDLRNSPLAAFLYGLMGDAGVERALGKMGSVPMSQEASRALLQSIPKPAVEMIVTNCTKIAITRAERLVEVLESLSWEEEDGDGVLENGDRGSEERQI
;
A
#
# COMPACT_ATOMS: atom_id res chain seq x y z
N GLY A 1 -22.07 -6.65 -3.35
CA GLY A 1 -21.16 -7.64 -2.73
C GLY A 1 -21.11 -7.38 -1.25
N ASN A 2 -21.62 -8.31 -0.44
CA ASN A 2 -21.69 -8.13 1.02
C ASN A 2 -20.56 -8.92 1.72
N PHE A 3 -20.42 -8.77 3.04
CA PHE A 3 -19.37 -9.39 3.86
C PHE A 3 -19.22 -10.91 3.71
N GLN A 4 -20.25 -11.64 3.27
CA GLN A 4 -20.19 -13.10 3.03
C GLN A 4 -19.81 -13.49 1.59
N SER A 5 -19.48 -12.53 0.73
CA SER A 5 -19.16 -12.79 -0.68
C SER A 5 -17.98 -13.78 -0.79
N PRO A 6 -18.08 -14.84 -1.61
CA PRO A 6 -16.92 -15.68 -1.92
C PRO A 6 -15.94 -14.98 -2.87
N ASP A 7 -16.42 -13.99 -3.64
CA ASP A 7 -15.59 -13.15 -4.50
C ASP A 7 -15.13 -11.91 -3.73
N ARG A 8 -13.83 -11.87 -3.39
CA ARG A 8 -13.20 -10.78 -2.62
C ARG A 8 -13.00 -9.52 -3.41
N ALA A 9 -12.68 -9.63 -4.70
CA ALA A 9 -12.60 -8.47 -5.58
C ALA A 9 -13.96 -7.77 -5.65
N TRP A 10 -15.07 -8.53 -5.66
CA TRP A 10 -16.42 -7.99 -5.59
C TRP A 10 -16.77 -7.41 -4.21
N PHE A 11 -16.38 -8.07 -3.11
CA PHE A 11 -16.55 -7.53 -1.76
C PHE A 11 -15.83 -6.17 -1.58
N LEU A 12 -14.56 -6.11 -1.96
CA LEU A 12 -13.78 -4.88 -1.90
C LEU A 12 -14.33 -3.82 -2.85
N ASP A 13 -14.80 -4.19 -4.03
CA ASP A 13 -15.44 -3.25 -4.97
C ASP A 13 -16.62 -2.51 -4.35
N ASN A 14 -17.48 -3.24 -3.64
CA ASN A 14 -18.63 -2.65 -2.99
C ASN A 14 -18.22 -1.81 -1.77
N THR A 15 -17.24 -2.27 -1.01
CA THR A 15 -16.68 -1.53 0.13
C THR A 15 -16.07 -0.20 -0.32
N TRP A 16 -15.29 -0.21 -1.41
CA TRP A 16 -14.60 0.98 -1.91
C TRP A 16 -15.57 2.02 -2.47
N LYS A 17 -16.68 1.58 -3.08
CA LYS A 17 -17.75 2.45 -3.58
C LYS A 17 -18.44 3.26 -2.48
N LEU A 18 -18.32 2.88 -1.21
CA LEU A 18 -18.86 3.62 -0.07
C LEU A 18 -17.97 4.77 0.39
N LEU A 19 -16.70 4.85 -0.05
CA LEU A 19 -15.78 5.93 0.34
C LEU A 19 -16.40 7.33 0.14
N PRO A 20 -17.03 7.67 -1.00
CA PRO A 20 -17.65 8.98 -1.20
C PRO A 20 -18.85 9.25 -0.28
N GLU A 21 -19.49 8.24 0.29
CA GLU A 21 -20.67 8.44 1.15
C GLU A 21 -20.31 9.19 2.43
N SER A 22 -19.14 8.91 3.00
CA SER A 22 -18.63 9.60 4.20
C SER A 22 -17.56 10.66 3.91
N ASN A 23 -17.11 10.79 2.66
CA ASN A 23 -16.02 11.71 2.28
C ASN A 23 -16.48 12.61 1.13
N ILE A 24 -16.92 13.83 1.48
CA ILE A 24 -17.47 14.81 0.53
C ILE A 24 -16.51 15.11 -0.63
N PRO A 25 -15.18 15.30 -0.44
CA PRO A 25 -14.27 15.60 -1.55
C PRO A 25 -14.27 14.52 -2.65
N LEU A 26 -14.43 13.25 -2.27
CA LEU A 26 -14.45 12.12 -3.22
C LEU A 26 -15.76 12.00 -4.01
N ARG A 27 -16.79 12.78 -3.66
CA ARG A 27 -18.03 12.87 -4.46
C ARG A 27 -17.83 13.74 -5.69
N ALA A 28 -16.94 14.73 -5.61
CA ALA A 28 -16.56 15.53 -6.75
C ALA A 28 -15.72 14.67 -7.70
N LYS A 29 -16.10 14.63 -8.98
CA LYS A 29 -15.52 13.70 -9.96
C LYS A 29 -14.03 13.95 -10.29
N VAL A 30 -13.44 15.08 -9.89
CA VAL A 30 -12.17 15.52 -10.52
C VAL A 30 -11.20 16.29 -9.61
N THR A 31 -11.62 16.82 -8.46
CA THR A 31 -10.75 17.71 -7.66
C THR A 31 -10.77 17.36 -6.19
N TYR A 32 -9.90 16.44 -5.80
CA TYR A 32 -9.57 16.19 -4.40
C TYR A 32 -8.04 16.18 -4.23
N THR A 33 -7.62 16.53 -3.03
CA THR A 33 -6.21 16.64 -2.63
C THR A 33 -5.66 15.31 -2.13
N VAL A 34 -4.33 15.21 -2.07
CA VAL A 34 -3.64 14.05 -1.48
C VAL A 34 -4.09 13.83 -0.03
N CYS A 35 -4.16 14.90 0.77
CA CYS A 35 -4.58 14.83 2.17
C CYS A 35 -6.05 14.38 2.32
N GLU A 36 -6.97 14.90 1.49
CA GLU A 36 -8.38 14.48 1.54
C GLU A 36 -8.54 12.99 1.24
N TYR A 37 -7.80 12.46 0.27
CA TYR A 37 -7.86 11.04 -0.04
C TYR A 37 -7.20 10.18 1.05
N GLN A 38 -6.04 10.60 1.56
CA GLN A 38 -5.38 9.93 2.67
C GLN A 38 -6.29 9.88 3.91
N LYS A 39 -7.00 10.96 4.24
CA LYS A 39 -7.99 10.99 5.33
C LYS A 39 -9.12 9.99 5.10
N ALA A 40 -9.67 9.93 3.89
CA ALA A 40 -10.74 9.01 3.54
C ALA A 40 -10.32 7.54 3.71
N VAL A 41 -9.14 7.18 3.17
CA VAL A 41 -8.60 5.82 3.27
C VAL A 41 -8.19 5.47 4.70
N ARG A 42 -7.63 6.42 5.47
CA ARG A 42 -7.34 6.24 6.90
C ARG A 42 -8.62 5.97 7.70
N GLY A 43 -9.70 6.71 7.43
CA GLY A 43 -10.99 6.47 8.07
C GLY A 43 -11.52 5.06 7.80
N MET A 44 -11.40 4.59 6.55
CA MET A 44 -11.76 3.22 6.18
C MET A 44 -10.87 2.18 6.89
N ALA A 45 -9.55 2.45 7.00
CA ALA A 45 -8.64 1.60 7.75
C ALA A 45 -9.07 1.46 9.21
N CYS A 46 -9.38 2.58 9.88
CA CYS A 46 -9.87 2.60 11.25
C CYS A 46 -11.19 1.82 11.41
N PHE A 47 -12.14 1.98 10.47
CA PHE A 47 -13.39 1.23 10.48
C PHE A 47 -13.14 -0.29 10.43
N PHE A 48 -12.30 -0.75 9.49
CA PHE A 48 -12.00 -2.18 9.35
C PHE A 48 -11.22 -2.73 10.55
N SER A 49 -10.31 -1.95 11.14
CA SER A 49 -9.62 -2.34 12.38
C SER A 49 -10.57 -2.58 13.54
N GLY A 50 -11.68 -1.83 13.63
CA GLY A 50 -12.69 -2.01 14.69
C GLY A 50 -13.73 -3.09 14.42
N LEU A 51 -13.82 -3.62 13.20
CA LEU A 51 -14.87 -4.54 12.80
C LEU A 51 -14.65 -5.96 13.36
N ASP A 52 -15.63 -6.49 14.09
CA ASP A 52 -15.62 -7.87 14.58
C ASP A 52 -16.54 -8.75 13.71
N TYR A 53 -15.94 -9.69 12.99
CA TYR A 53 -16.67 -10.61 12.09
C TYR A 53 -17.76 -11.43 12.81
N ARG A 54 -17.62 -11.62 14.13
CA ARG A 54 -18.54 -12.43 14.94
C ARG A 54 -19.92 -11.79 15.11
N VAL A 55 -20.00 -10.47 14.96
CA VAL A 55 -21.24 -9.70 15.16
C VAL A 55 -21.81 -9.13 13.84
N VAL A 56 -21.20 -9.44 12.70
CA VAL A 56 -21.67 -8.97 11.38
C VAL A 56 -23.00 -9.62 10.97
N PHE A 57 -23.18 -10.89 11.33
CA PHE A 57 -24.41 -11.64 11.06
C PHE A 57 -25.06 -12.10 12.35
N ASN A 58 -26.39 -12.14 12.36
CA ASN A 58 -27.19 -12.73 13.41
C ASN A 58 -27.99 -13.91 12.85
N SER A 59 -28.33 -14.87 13.71
CA SER A 59 -29.27 -15.95 13.41
C SER A 59 -30.48 -15.88 14.35
N PHE A 60 -31.65 -16.26 13.85
CA PHE A 60 -32.88 -16.33 14.65
C PHE A 60 -33.67 -17.56 14.22
N SER A 61 -34.20 -18.33 15.19
CA SER A 61 -34.98 -19.55 14.93
C SER A 61 -34.33 -20.50 13.93
N ASP A 62 -33.03 -20.79 14.13
CA ASP A 62 -32.21 -21.65 13.27
C ASP A 62 -32.13 -21.23 11.79
N PHE A 63 -32.39 -19.95 11.51
CA PHE A 63 -32.19 -19.34 10.20
C PHE A 63 -31.09 -18.27 10.24
N PRO A 64 -30.03 -18.39 9.40
CA PRO A 64 -29.72 -19.54 8.53
C PRO A 64 -29.32 -20.78 9.35
N SER A 65 -29.30 -21.96 8.70
CA SER A 65 -28.90 -23.20 9.37
C SER A 65 -27.51 -23.07 10.02
N PRO A 66 -27.21 -23.78 11.12
CA PRO A 66 -25.94 -23.63 11.83
C PRO A 66 -24.70 -23.78 10.94
N ASP A 67 -24.73 -24.70 9.97
CA ASP A 67 -23.62 -24.94 9.05
C ASP A 67 -23.43 -23.79 8.07
N HIS A 68 -24.53 -23.30 7.49
CA HIS A 68 -24.51 -22.13 6.62
C HIS A 68 -24.05 -20.89 7.39
N PHE A 69 -24.51 -20.71 8.63
CA PHE A 69 -24.09 -19.60 9.47
C PHE A 69 -22.58 -19.63 9.79
N ARG A 70 -21.99 -20.82 10.01
CA ARG A 70 -20.54 -20.95 10.19
C ARG A 70 -19.78 -20.56 8.92
N ASP A 71 -20.21 -21.06 7.77
CA ASP A 71 -19.59 -20.73 6.48
C ASP A 71 -19.69 -19.23 6.15
N MET A 72 -20.85 -18.60 6.36
CA MET A 72 -21.01 -17.14 6.24
C MET A 72 -20.02 -16.36 7.10
N ARG A 73 -19.88 -16.76 8.38
CA ARG A 73 -18.96 -16.12 9.32
C ARG A 73 -17.51 -16.30 8.91
N GLU A 74 -17.14 -17.47 8.39
CA GLU A 74 -15.78 -17.75 7.95
C GLU A 74 -15.40 -16.93 6.71
N ARG A 75 -16.30 -16.83 5.73
CA ARG A 75 -16.11 -15.92 4.59
C ARG A 75 -15.98 -14.47 5.02
N CYS A 76 -16.82 -14.04 5.97
CA CYS A 76 -16.75 -12.69 6.53
C CYS A 76 -15.44 -12.41 7.25
N ARG A 77 -14.96 -13.35 8.07
CA ARG A 77 -13.65 -13.28 8.73
C ARG A 77 -12.56 -13.02 7.70
N ARG A 78 -12.46 -13.87 6.68
CA ARG A 78 -11.42 -13.75 5.65
C ARG A 78 -11.56 -12.48 4.82
N ASN A 79 -12.79 -12.06 4.48
CA ASN A 79 -13.03 -10.80 3.76
C ASN A 79 -12.55 -9.58 4.55
N ILE A 80 -12.81 -9.55 5.87
CA ILE A 80 -12.34 -8.47 6.76
C ILE A 80 -10.82 -8.48 6.87
N GLU A 81 -10.20 -9.65 7.00
CA GLU A 81 -8.74 -9.78 7.04
C GLU A 81 -8.08 -9.26 5.76
N VAL A 82 -8.55 -9.72 4.60
CA VAL A 82 -8.07 -9.25 3.29
C VAL A 82 -8.25 -7.75 3.14
N ALA A 83 -9.42 -7.21 3.52
CA ALA A 83 -9.68 -5.78 3.44
C ALA A 83 -8.76 -4.96 4.34
N ARG A 84 -8.49 -5.41 5.57
CA ARG A 84 -7.57 -4.73 6.48
C ARG A 84 -6.20 -4.56 5.84
N VAL A 85 -5.62 -5.65 5.32
CA VAL A 85 -4.28 -5.59 4.71
C VAL A 85 -4.31 -4.76 3.43
N TYR A 86 -5.29 -4.97 2.55
CA TYR A 86 -5.47 -4.21 1.30
C TYR A 86 -5.56 -2.69 1.55
N ILE A 87 -6.43 -2.28 2.48
CA ILE A 87 -6.65 -0.85 2.79
C ILE A 87 -5.38 -0.26 3.41
N ARG A 88 -4.67 -1.00 4.26
CA ARG A 88 -3.41 -0.52 4.86
C ARG A 88 -2.29 -0.38 3.82
N ALA A 89 -2.17 -1.32 2.88
CA ALA A 89 -1.22 -1.20 1.78
C ALA A 89 -1.53 0.03 0.89
N LYS A 90 -2.82 0.24 0.53
CA LYS A 90 -3.28 1.46 -0.16
C LYS A 90 -3.03 2.74 0.67
N LEU A 91 -3.21 2.68 1.98
CA LEU A 91 -2.93 3.81 2.87
C LEU A 91 -1.43 4.13 2.89
N LEU A 92 -0.55 3.11 2.89
CA LEU A 92 0.88 3.32 2.86
C LEU A 92 1.30 4.00 1.55
N SER A 93 0.84 3.51 0.40
CA SER A 93 1.16 4.13 -0.89
C SER A 93 0.70 5.60 -0.93
N LEU A 94 -0.51 5.89 -0.45
CA LEU A 94 -1.00 7.27 -0.35
C LEU A 94 -0.20 8.11 0.65
N SER A 95 0.27 7.50 1.73
CA SER A 95 1.10 8.20 2.72
C SER A 95 2.48 8.53 2.18
N VAL A 96 3.06 7.71 1.30
CA VAL A 96 4.27 8.08 0.56
C VAL A 96 4.02 9.32 -0.30
N ILE A 97 2.93 9.34 -1.08
CA ILE A 97 2.59 10.50 -1.90
C ILE A 97 2.31 11.74 -1.03
N ALA A 98 1.63 11.58 0.11
CA ALA A 98 1.38 12.66 1.05
C ALA A 98 2.66 13.19 1.70
N ALA A 99 3.63 12.33 2.00
CA ALA A 99 4.93 12.73 2.52
C ALA A 99 5.70 13.57 1.49
N LEU A 100 5.70 13.15 0.23
CA LEU A 100 6.32 13.89 -0.85
C LEU A 100 5.62 15.24 -1.10
N ALA A 101 4.28 15.28 -1.06
CA ALA A 101 3.53 16.53 -1.17
C ALA A 101 3.90 17.51 -0.05
N GLU A 102 3.85 17.06 1.20
CA GLU A 102 4.20 17.87 2.37
C GLU A 102 5.62 18.43 2.26
N LEU A 103 6.60 17.59 1.94
CA LEU A 103 8.01 17.98 1.89
C LEU A 103 8.38 18.85 0.69
N THR A 104 7.56 18.87 -0.37
CA THR A 104 7.82 19.65 -1.59
C THR A 104 7.00 20.92 -1.69
N GLY A 105 6.16 21.19 -0.69
CA GLY A 105 5.47 22.47 -0.50
C GLY A 105 3.97 22.33 -0.27
N GLY A 106 3.58 21.35 0.55
CA GLY A 106 2.24 21.17 1.09
C GLY A 106 1.27 20.40 0.20
N ASP A 107 0.05 20.26 0.72
CA ASP A 107 -1.04 19.53 0.08
C ASP A 107 -1.38 20.06 -1.32
N ALA A 108 -1.75 19.15 -2.22
CA ALA A 108 -1.98 19.45 -3.63
C ALA A 108 -3.00 18.48 -4.23
N PRO A 109 -3.57 18.77 -5.42
CA PRO A 109 -4.36 17.80 -6.15
C PRO A 109 -3.59 16.51 -6.36
N ILE A 110 -4.21 15.35 -6.12
CA ILE A 110 -3.50 14.07 -6.22
C ILE A 110 -2.90 13.82 -7.61
N ALA A 111 -3.60 14.30 -8.64
CA ALA A 111 -3.19 14.16 -10.04
C ALA A 111 -1.80 14.77 -10.30
N LEU A 112 -1.37 15.76 -9.50
CA LEU A 112 -0.03 16.34 -9.60
C LEU A 112 1.08 15.30 -9.39
N PHE A 113 0.84 14.29 -8.56
CA PHE A 113 1.85 13.28 -8.20
C PHE A 113 1.64 11.94 -8.91
N VAL A 114 0.39 11.55 -9.17
CA VAL A 114 0.07 10.21 -9.70
C VAL A 114 -0.37 10.21 -11.17
N GLY A 115 -0.66 11.39 -11.73
CA GLY A 115 -1.27 11.57 -13.05
C GLY A 115 -2.80 11.60 -13.00
N ASP A 116 -3.43 11.97 -14.11
CA ASP A 116 -4.88 12.03 -14.21
C ASP A 116 -5.51 10.64 -14.31
N LEU A 117 -6.79 10.56 -13.90
CA LEU A 117 -7.59 9.37 -14.20
C LEU A 117 -7.81 9.27 -15.71
N PRO A 118 -7.55 8.11 -16.32
CA PRO A 118 -7.70 7.94 -17.76
C PRO A 118 -9.16 8.12 -18.17
N THR A 119 -9.37 8.82 -19.28
CA THR A 119 -10.68 8.95 -19.94
C THR A 119 -10.60 8.40 -21.36
N ALA A 120 -11.74 8.18 -22.00
CA ALA A 120 -11.77 7.72 -23.40
C ALA A 120 -11.08 8.69 -24.37
N GLU A 121 -11.00 9.97 -23.99
CA GLU A 121 -10.52 11.07 -24.84
C GLU A 121 -9.09 11.50 -24.47
N HIS A 122 -8.62 11.17 -23.26
CA HIS A 122 -7.33 11.61 -22.76
C HIS A 122 -6.64 10.52 -21.93
N GLN A 123 -5.41 10.20 -22.33
CA GLN A 123 -4.47 9.38 -21.57
C GLN A 123 -3.22 10.23 -21.31
N SER A 124 -2.99 10.54 -20.04
CA SER A 124 -1.75 11.18 -19.57
C SER A 124 -0.83 10.12 -18.97
N PRO A 125 0.50 10.30 -19.02
CA PRO A 125 1.41 9.47 -18.24
C PRO A 125 1.03 9.47 -16.76
N ARG A 126 1.15 8.31 -16.12
CA ARG A 126 0.89 8.11 -14.69
C ARG A 126 2.13 7.61 -14.00
N LEU A 127 2.18 7.81 -12.68
CA LEU A 127 3.27 7.26 -11.87
C LEU A 127 3.39 5.75 -12.05
N ASP A 128 2.26 5.05 -12.12
CA ASP A 128 2.19 3.61 -12.30
C ASP A 128 2.80 3.13 -13.63
N ASP A 129 2.81 3.95 -14.68
CA ASP A 129 3.41 3.57 -15.98
C ASP A 129 4.94 3.48 -15.90
N TYR A 130 5.53 4.07 -14.86
CA TYR A 130 6.97 4.05 -14.58
C TYR A 130 7.33 3.09 -13.45
N LEU A 131 6.34 2.49 -12.79
CA LEU A 131 6.54 1.41 -11.83
C LEU A 131 6.56 0.08 -12.60
N ASP A 132 7.50 -0.05 -13.54
CA ASP A 132 7.75 -1.32 -14.22
C ASP A 132 8.82 -2.11 -13.46
N PRO A 133 8.48 -3.22 -12.77
CA PRO A 133 9.47 -4.11 -12.19
C PRO A 133 10.28 -4.88 -13.26
N GLN A 134 9.88 -4.80 -14.54
CA GLN A 134 10.47 -5.54 -15.66
C GLN A 134 11.12 -4.65 -16.73
N GLY A 135 11.23 -3.34 -16.48
CA GLY A 135 11.99 -2.44 -17.32
C GLY A 135 13.45 -2.89 -17.37
N ASP A 136 13.90 -3.27 -18.57
CA ASP A 136 15.31 -3.37 -18.95
C ASP A 136 16.04 -4.66 -18.53
N GLY A 137 15.35 -5.80 -18.39
CA GLY A 137 16.00 -7.13 -18.40
C GLY A 137 17.03 -7.42 -17.29
N ALA A 138 17.21 -6.52 -16.32
CA ALA A 138 18.15 -6.64 -15.23
C ALA A 138 17.48 -6.25 -13.90
N THR A 139 16.91 -7.26 -13.25
CA THR A 139 16.82 -7.37 -11.78
C THR A 139 16.24 -6.16 -11.02
N ALA A 140 14.94 -5.91 -11.12
CA ALA A 140 14.19 -5.55 -9.92
C ALA A 140 13.55 -6.86 -9.41
N PRO A 141 13.96 -7.38 -8.24
CA PRO A 141 13.35 -8.60 -7.74
C PRO A 141 11.86 -8.34 -7.53
N LEU A 142 11.02 -9.14 -8.19
CA LEU A 142 9.66 -9.35 -7.70
C LEU A 142 9.78 -9.72 -6.22
N PRO A 143 9.30 -8.89 -5.30
CA PRO A 143 9.64 -9.05 -3.89
C PRO A 143 8.93 -10.25 -3.23
N CYS A 144 8.15 -11.02 -3.99
CA CYS A 144 7.53 -12.25 -3.56
C CYS A 144 8.46 -13.48 -3.52
N ASN A 145 9.78 -13.34 -3.76
CA ASN A 145 10.73 -14.46 -3.73
C ASN A 145 11.67 -14.49 -2.53
N ASN A 146 11.55 -13.56 -1.57
CA ASN A 146 12.32 -13.64 -0.33
C ASN A 146 11.42 -14.27 0.76
N ASN A 147 11.70 -15.52 1.13
CA ASN A 147 10.97 -16.28 2.17
C ASN A 147 10.91 -15.59 3.56
N SER A 148 11.53 -14.43 3.72
CA SER A 148 11.60 -13.65 4.95
C SER A 148 10.42 -12.71 5.16
N VAL A 149 9.61 -12.42 4.13
CA VAL A 149 8.53 -11.42 4.20
C VAL A 149 7.16 -12.09 4.07
N ASN A 150 6.30 -11.89 5.08
CA ASN A 150 4.92 -12.40 5.04
C ASN A 150 4.06 -11.54 4.09
N VAL A 151 3.72 -12.11 2.94
CA VAL A 151 2.86 -11.50 1.92
C VAL A 151 1.66 -12.41 1.66
N ASP A 152 0.47 -11.88 1.86
CA ASP A 152 -0.77 -12.53 1.47
C ASP A 152 -0.95 -12.43 -0.05
N ALA A 153 -0.80 -13.56 -0.74
CA ALA A 153 -0.87 -13.64 -2.20
C ALA A 153 -2.18 -13.10 -2.77
N GLU A 154 -3.30 -13.27 -2.04
CA GLU A 154 -4.60 -12.78 -2.47
C GLU A 154 -4.69 -11.26 -2.36
N VAL A 155 -4.13 -10.68 -1.29
CA VAL A 155 -4.04 -9.23 -1.15
C VAL A 155 -3.13 -8.63 -2.21
N TYR A 156 -1.97 -9.24 -2.45
CA TYR A 156 -1.04 -8.80 -3.49
C TYR A 156 -1.70 -8.81 -4.88
N ASP A 157 -2.39 -9.90 -5.23
CA ASP A 157 -3.15 -10.02 -6.48
C ASP A 157 -4.22 -8.92 -6.61
N LEU A 158 -4.98 -8.67 -5.53
CA LEU A 158 -6.00 -7.62 -5.52
C LEU A 158 -5.41 -6.21 -5.67
N LEU A 159 -4.21 -5.96 -5.15
CA LEU A 159 -3.51 -4.68 -5.33
C LEU A 159 -3.00 -4.55 -6.77
N MET A 160 -2.43 -5.61 -7.34
CA MET A 160 -1.81 -5.58 -8.67
C MET A 160 -2.85 -5.58 -9.80
N ASN A 161 -3.80 -6.53 -9.75
CA ASN A 161 -4.79 -6.79 -10.79
C ASN A 161 -6.13 -6.08 -10.53
N GLY A 162 -6.36 -5.69 -9.28
CA GLY A 162 -7.42 -4.78 -8.89
C GLY A 162 -8.74 -5.40 -8.48
N ARG A 163 -9.61 -4.52 -7.99
CA ARG A 163 -11.04 -4.81 -7.74
C ARG A 163 -11.79 -5.02 -9.06
N LYS A 164 -13.07 -5.35 -8.97
CA LYS A 164 -13.92 -5.60 -10.14
C LYS A 164 -14.09 -4.39 -11.05
N HIS A 165 -14.20 -3.19 -10.47
CA HIS A 165 -14.43 -1.97 -11.24
C HIS A 165 -13.58 -0.82 -10.72
N ASP A 166 -13.30 0.11 -11.64
CA ASP A 166 -12.83 1.43 -11.29
C ASP A 166 -13.92 2.19 -10.51
N SER A 167 -13.48 3.14 -9.71
CA SER A 167 -14.35 4.08 -9.03
C SER A 167 -14.23 5.44 -9.70
N LYS A 168 -15.22 6.32 -9.47
CA LYS A 168 -15.20 7.67 -10.07
C LYS A 168 -14.00 8.52 -9.66
N PHE A 169 -13.30 8.12 -8.60
CA PHE A 169 -12.21 8.85 -7.98
C PHE A 169 -10.91 8.05 -7.93
N ASP A 170 -10.87 6.77 -8.30
CA ASP A 170 -9.70 5.88 -8.12
C ASP A 170 -9.76 4.69 -9.09
N LEU A 171 -8.60 4.19 -9.49
CA LEU A 171 -8.46 2.99 -10.32
C LEU A 171 -8.65 1.71 -9.49
N ARG A 172 -9.11 0.64 -10.14
CA ARG A 172 -9.39 -0.64 -9.48
C ARG A 172 -8.15 -1.29 -8.87
N ASN A 173 -6.98 -1.09 -9.48
CA ASN A 173 -5.69 -1.57 -8.99
C ASN A 173 -4.87 -0.44 -8.35
N SER A 174 -3.75 -0.80 -7.73
CA SER A 174 -2.79 0.12 -7.15
C SER A 174 -1.38 -0.48 -7.22
N PRO A 175 -0.73 -0.35 -8.39
CA PRO A 175 0.62 -0.86 -8.60
C PRO A 175 1.63 -0.38 -7.56
N LEU A 176 1.58 0.90 -7.16
CA LEU A 176 2.43 1.41 -6.08
C LEU A 176 2.21 0.69 -4.74
N ALA A 177 0.96 0.42 -4.37
CA ALA A 177 0.66 -0.32 -3.16
C ALA A 177 1.07 -1.79 -3.26
N ALA A 178 0.90 -2.43 -4.43
CA ALA A 178 1.37 -3.78 -4.69
C ALA A 178 2.91 -3.87 -4.56
N PHE A 179 3.63 -2.93 -5.16
CA PHE A 179 5.09 -2.82 -5.08
C PHE A 179 5.58 -2.71 -3.63
N LEU A 180 5.06 -1.73 -2.87
CA LEU A 180 5.43 -1.54 -1.47
C LEU A 180 5.04 -2.74 -0.59
N TYR A 181 3.84 -3.29 -0.80
CA TYR A 181 3.36 -4.44 -0.02
C TYR A 181 4.20 -5.68 -0.28
N GLY A 182 4.51 -5.97 -1.54
CA GLY A 182 5.36 -7.09 -1.89
C GLY A 182 6.75 -6.97 -1.25
N LEU A 183 7.31 -5.75 -1.24
CA LEU A 183 8.65 -5.48 -0.67
C LEU A 183 8.69 -5.61 0.86
N MET A 184 7.63 -5.18 1.54
CA MET A 184 7.65 -4.93 2.98
C MET A 184 6.81 -5.93 3.79
N GLY A 185 5.84 -6.58 3.15
CA GLY A 185 4.86 -7.47 3.79
C GLY A 185 4.03 -6.78 4.86
N ASP A 186 3.28 -7.58 5.61
CA ASP A 186 2.37 -7.08 6.65
C ASP A 186 3.11 -6.27 7.72
N ALA A 187 4.24 -6.81 8.21
CA ALA A 187 5.02 -6.20 9.28
C ALA A 187 5.66 -4.88 8.84
N GLY A 188 6.19 -4.80 7.64
CA GLY A 188 6.78 -3.56 7.13
C GLY A 188 5.73 -2.49 6.87
N VAL A 189 4.57 -2.85 6.31
CA VAL A 189 3.44 -1.93 6.16
C VAL A 189 2.98 -1.39 7.51
N GLU A 190 2.85 -2.24 8.53
CA GLU A 190 2.48 -1.80 9.89
C GLU A 190 3.51 -0.84 10.48
N ARG A 191 4.81 -1.20 10.42
CA ARG A 191 5.89 -0.34 10.93
C ARG A 191 5.90 1.03 10.27
N ALA A 192 5.77 1.08 8.94
CA ALA A 192 5.81 2.33 8.19
C ALA A 192 4.60 3.21 8.48
N LEU A 193 3.40 2.64 8.52
CA LEU A 193 2.19 3.37 8.91
C LEU A 193 2.25 3.87 10.36
N GLY A 194 2.97 3.18 11.24
CA GLY A 194 3.26 3.65 12.60
C GLY A 194 4.03 4.98 12.66
N LYS A 195 4.71 5.39 11.58
CA LYS A 195 5.43 6.66 11.47
C LYS A 195 4.59 7.83 10.96
N MET A 196 3.43 7.54 10.35
CA MET A 196 2.56 8.54 9.69
C MET A 196 2.05 9.62 10.65
N GLY A 197 1.78 9.29 11.92
CA GLY A 197 1.24 10.25 12.90
C GLY A 197 -0.17 10.78 12.55
N SER A 198 -0.35 12.10 12.53
CA SER A 198 -1.61 12.76 12.18
C SER A 198 -1.80 12.87 10.66
N VAL A 199 -3.02 13.17 10.23
CA VAL A 199 -3.29 13.59 8.85
C VAL A 199 -3.93 14.98 8.88
N PRO A 200 -3.34 16.04 8.27
CA PRO A 200 -2.08 16.02 7.50
C PRO A 200 -0.86 15.63 8.35
N MET A 201 0.13 15.04 7.69
CA MET A 201 1.41 14.67 8.32
C MET A 201 2.28 15.91 8.50
N SER A 202 3.07 15.95 9.58
CA SER A 202 4.13 16.95 9.71
C SER A 202 5.32 16.58 8.82
N GLN A 203 6.19 17.54 8.51
CA GLN A 203 7.44 17.25 7.79
C GLN A 203 8.29 16.19 8.50
N GLU A 204 8.31 16.18 9.83
CA GLU A 204 9.01 15.17 10.63
C GLU A 204 8.42 13.77 10.43
N ALA A 205 7.09 13.63 10.51
CA ALA A 205 6.41 12.37 10.26
C ALA A 205 6.58 11.90 8.81
N SER A 206 6.55 12.83 7.85
CA SER A 206 6.81 12.56 6.43
C SER A 206 8.20 11.99 6.19
N ARG A 207 9.24 12.57 6.81
CA ARG A 207 10.62 12.05 6.74
C ARG A 207 10.73 10.67 7.40
N ALA A 208 10.20 10.52 8.62
CA ALA A 208 10.23 9.26 9.34
C ALA A 208 9.50 8.13 8.60
N LEU A 209 8.41 8.43 7.91
CA LEU A 209 7.70 7.47 7.07
C LEU A 209 8.54 7.05 5.86
N LEU A 210 9.12 8.01 5.12
CA LEU A 210 9.99 7.69 3.97
C LEU A 210 11.22 6.88 4.39
N GLN A 211 11.85 7.21 5.52
CA GLN A 211 13.01 6.48 6.06
C GLN A 211 12.67 5.07 6.56
N SER A 212 11.40 4.78 6.82
CA SER A 212 10.96 3.44 7.23
C SER A 212 10.75 2.47 6.05
N ILE A 213 10.84 2.98 4.82
CA ILE A 213 10.72 2.24 3.56
C ILE A 213 12.14 2.00 3.02
N PRO A 214 12.42 0.84 2.40
CA PRO A 214 13.75 0.59 1.83
C PRO A 214 14.19 1.70 0.87
N LYS A 215 15.42 2.20 1.05
CA LYS A 215 16.00 3.30 0.27
C LYS A 215 15.80 3.14 -1.26
N PRO A 216 16.09 1.97 -1.88
CA PRO A 216 15.91 1.82 -3.32
C PRO A 216 14.46 2.03 -3.79
N ALA A 217 13.49 1.66 -2.96
CA ALA A 217 12.08 1.88 -3.26
C ALA A 217 11.72 3.36 -3.21
N VAL A 218 12.21 4.10 -2.22
CA VAL A 218 11.98 5.55 -2.13
C VAL A 218 12.65 6.27 -3.29
N GLU A 219 13.90 5.93 -3.63
CA GLU A 219 14.62 6.47 -4.78
C GLU A 219 13.84 6.27 -6.08
N MET A 220 13.36 5.06 -6.34
CA MET A 220 12.56 4.75 -7.52
C MET A 220 11.26 5.55 -7.56
N ILE A 221 10.53 5.62 -6.45
CA ILE A 221 9.26 6.36 -6.37
C ILE A 221 9.48 7.85 -6.59
N VAL A 222 10.48 8.45 -5.92
CA VAL A 222 10.81 9.87 -6.06
C VAL A 222 11.22 10.17 -7.50
N THR A 223 12.12 9.36 -8.07
CA THR A 223 12.60 9.52 -9.45
C THR A 223 11.48 9.44 -10.47
N ASN A 224 10.49 8.58 -10.25
CA ASN A 224 9.32 8.50 -11.13
C ASN A 224 8.30 9.62 -10.87
N CYS A 225 8.17 10.08 -9.62
CA CYS A 225 7.35 11.24 -9.29
C CYS A 225 7.86 12.52 -9.96
N THR A 226 9.18 12.70 -10.16
CA THR A 226 9.70 13.90 -10.85
C THR A 226 9.25 13.99 -12.31
N LYS A 227 8.95 12.85 -12.95
CA LYS A 227 8.44 12.79 -14.33
C LYS A 227 6.98 13.25 -14.44
N ILE A 228 6.22 13.17 -13.34
CA ILE A 228 4.80 13.55 -13.27
C ILE A 228 4.64 14.94 -12.64
N ALA A 229 5.19 15.12 -11.44
CA ALA A 229 5.12 16.34 -10.65
C ALA A 229 6.20 17.34 -11.07
N ILE A 230 6.19 17.77 -12.33
CA ILE A 230 7.25 18.61 -12.94
C ILE A 230 7.49 19.89 -12.11
N THR A 231 6.43 20.52 -11.59
CA THR A 231 6.53 21.73 -10.78
C THR A 231 7.12 21.51 -9.38
N ARG A 232 7.28 20.26 -8.95
CA ARG A 232 7.90 19.86 -7.67
C ARG A 232 9.21 19.10 -7.87
N ALA A 233 9.67 18.89 -9.10
CA ALA A 233 10.78 18.01 -9.43
C ALA A 233 12.09 18.35 -8.69
N GLU A 234 12.49 19.63 -8.68
CA GLU A 234 13.70 20.07 -7.95
C GLU A 234 13.61 19.75 -6.46
N ARG A 235 12.47 20.06 -5.84
CA ARG A 235 12.21 19.79 -4.42
C ARG A 235 12.15 18.29 -4.12
N LEU A 236 11.63 17.48 -5.03
CA LEU A 236 11.62 16.01 -4.90
C LEU A 236 13.05 15.45 -4.84
N VAL A 237 13.97 15.98 -5.64
CA VAL A 237 15.39 15.62 -5.60
C VAL A 237 16.03 16.07 -4.28
N GLU A 238 15.80 17.33 -3.86
CA GLU A 238 16.28 17.84 -2.57
C GLU A 238 15.79 16.98 -1.38
N VAL A 239 14.55 16.48 -1.45
CA VAL A 239 14.01 15.57 -0.42
C VAL A 239 14.88 14.32 -0.33
N LEU A 240 15.17 13.66 -1.44
CA LEU A 240 15.96 12.44 -1.46
C LEU A 240 17.37 12.64 -0.90
N GLU A 241 18.03 13.74 -1.29
CA GLU A 241 19.37 14.13 -0.81
C GLU A 241 19.38 14.44 0.70
N SER A 242 18.27 14.95 1.22
CA SER A 242 18.14 15.31 2.64
C SER A 242 17.76 14.14 3.57
N LEU A 243 17.36 12.98 3.03
CA LEU A 243 17.04 11.82 3.86
C LEU A 243 18.33 11.15 4.34
N SER A 244 18.48 11.02 5.66
CA SER A 244 19.52 10.18 6.25
C SER A 244 19.10 8.71 6.20
N TRP A 245 20.00 7.84 5.77
CA TRP A 245 19.78 6.40 5.73
C TRP A 245 20.78 5.77 6.70
N GLU A 246 20.31 4.91 7.58
CA GLU A 246 21.20 4.04 8.34
C GLU A 246 21.75 3.02 7.33
N GLU A 247 23.08 2.94 7.18
CA GLU A 247 23.70 1.84 6.45
C GLU A 247 23.44 0.58 7.29
N GLU A 248 22.60 -0.33 6.79
CA GLU A 248 22.59 -1.69 7.32
C GLU A 248 23.97 -2.28 7.02
N ASP A 249 24.83 -2.34 8.03
CA ASP A 249 26.14 -2.99 7.98
C ASP A 249 25.96 -4.43 7.46
N GLY A 250 26.14 -4.59 6.15
CA GLY A 250 26.26 -5.87 5.50
C GLY A 250 27.65 -6.41 5.75
N ASP A 251 27.90 -7.00 6.90
CA ASP A 251 29.04 -7.90 7.07
C ASP A 251 28.75 -9.00 8.08
N GLY A 252 28.44 -10.18 7.54
CA GLY A 252 28.17 -11.37 8.31
C GLY A 252 28.30 -12.65 7.49
N VAL A 253 29.17 -12.68 6.47
CA VAL A 253 29.45 -13.90 5.70
C VAL A 253 30.94 -13.96 5.32
N LEU A 254 31.66 -14.78 6.11
CA LEU A 254 32.84 -15.61 5.79
C LEU A 254 34.26 -15.01 5.94
N GLU A 255 34.95 -15.46 6.99
CA GLU A 255 36.30 -16.01 6.81
C GLU A 255 36.36 -17.46 7.31
N ASN A 256 36.72 -18.33 6.37
CA ASN A 256 37.11 -19.71 6.58
C ASN A 256 38.38 -19.80 7.42
N GLY A 257 38.40 -20.73 8.37
CA GLY A 257 39.61 -21.16 9.07
C GLY A 257 39.69 -22.68 9.10
N ASP A 258 39.80 -23.29 7.92
CA ASP A 258 40.35 -24.64 7.78
C ASP A 258 41.78 -24.65 8.36
N ARG A 259 41.96 -25.38 9.46
CA ARG A 259 43.26 -25.88 9.92
C ARG A 259 43.09 -27.33 10.29
N GLY A 260 43.42 -28.21 9.36
CA GLY A 260 43.82 -29.56 9.70
C GLY A 260 45.05 -29.56 10.60
N SER A 261 45.07 -30.43 11.62
CA SER A 261 46.26 -31.16 12.06
C SER A 261 45.83 -32.39 12.85
N GLU A 262 46.45 -33.51 12.51
CA GLU A 262 46.38 -34.81 13.15
C GLU A 262 46.97 -34.83 14.58
N GLU A 263 46.72 -35.95 15.27
CA GLU A 263 47.52 -36.56 16.35
C GLU A 263 47.57 -35.91 17.76
N ARG A 264 46.96 -36.59 18.76
CA ARG A 264 47.68 -37.45 19.74
C ARG A 264 46.74 -38.06 20.79
N GLN A 265 47.07 -39.33 21.12
CA GLN A 265 46.84 -40.13 22.34
C GLN A 265 46.35 -39.32 23.58
N ILE A 266 45.42 -39.80 24.41
CA ILE A 266 45.43 -41.01 25.28
C ILE A 266 43.97 -41.42 25.57
#